data_AF-A0ABD1CYV9-F1
#
_entry.id   AF-A0ABD1CYV9-F1
#
_cell.length_a   1.000
_cell.length_b   1.000
_cell.length_c   1.000
_cell.angle_alpha   90.00
_cell.angle_beta   90.00
_cell.angle_gamma   90.00
#
_symmetry.space_group_name_H-M   'P 1'
#
loop_
_entity.id
_entity.type
_entity.pdbx_description
1 polymer ?
#
loop_
_entity_poly.entity_id
_entity_poly.type
_entity_poly.pdbx_seq_one_letter_code
_entity_poly.pdbx_strand_id
1 'polypeptide(L)'
;MSRHLAAKYLASHRKRKREERERENRVVAPLRQAEETIADRDEEEEGEQEMEKEEGEQEMEEEEEIKAPKPRRPAKTSAERVREFRQRKKLKAQEEAERGGTVAAGNPAATVNLEPMPGPSTGPVRFYPRPDPVQIPSGSGRGTFQADSETFLETGTTATAGGKPDCAKADIAFHKKFTDNKLGDYCNVCERIWFSNDLRSITSDGGRVLVEAGHFESVAGFKVCQTCHNSLRNGKVPTLSTSNGFTYPEKPANLPPLDPITERLIAPRLPW
;
A
#
# COMPACT_ATOMS: atom_id res chain seq x y z
N MET A 1 1.79 42.13 62.06
CA MET A 1 1.31 42.31 60.68
C MET A 1 -0.18 42.66 60.72
N SER A 2 -0.60 43.73 60.05
CA SER A 2 -1.90 44.39 60.24
C SER A 2 -3.09 43.53 59.77
N ARG A 3 -4.15 43.42 60.58
CA ARG A 3 -5.40 42.67 60.28
C ARG A 3 -6.00 43.03 58.91
N HIS A 4 -5.74 44.25 58.45
CA HIS A 4 -6.16 44.74 57.14
C HIS A 4 -5.52 43.97 55.97
N LEU A 5 -4.25 43.55 56.10
CA LEU A 5 -3.55 42.81 55.05
C LEU A 5 -4.08 41.38 54.93
N ALA A 6 -4.39 40.73 56.06
CA ALA A 6 -5.00 39.40 56.08
C ALA A 6 -6.39 39.40 55.42
N ALA A 7 -7.20 40.44 55.66
CA ALA A 7 -8.50 40.58 55.00
C ALA A 7 -8.39 40.76 53.48
N LYS A 8 -7.43 41.59 53.02
CA LYS A 8 -7.15 41.76 51.58
C LYS A 8 -6.70 40.46 50.91
N TYR A 9 -5.85 39.68 51.60
CA TYR A 9 -5.39 38.38 51.11
C TYR A 9 -6.54 37.37 50.97
N LEU A 10 -7.40 37.25 51.99
CA LEU A 10 -8.55 36.34 51.94
C LEU A 10 -9.57 36.72 50.86
N ALA A 11 -9.82 38.02 50.65
CA ALA A 11 -10.69 38.50 49.57
C ALA A 11 -10.11 38.16 48.18
N SER A 12 -8.81 38.38 47.98
CA SER A 12 -8.11 38.02 46.76
C SER A 12 -8.13 36.50 46.50
N HIS A 13 -7.88 35.69 47.52
CA HIS A 13 -7.93 34.23 47.43
C HIS A 13 -9.33 33.72 47.05
N ARG A 14 -10.39 34.27 47.65
CA ARG A 14 -11.78 33.91 47.31
C ARG A 14 -12.13 34.29 45.86
N LYS A 15 -11.67 35.45 45.39
CA LYS A 15 -11.86 35.87 43.99
C LYS A 15 -11.18 34.89 43.03
N ARG A 16 -9.94 34.50 43.30
CA ARG A 16 -9.18 33.54 42.48
C ARG A 16 -9.85 32.17 42.43
N LYS A 17 -10.35 31.67 43.57
CA LYS A 17 -11.13 30.41 43.65
C LYS A 17 -12.44 30.45 42.85
N ARG A 18 -13.08 31.62 42.72
CA ARG A 18 -14.30 31.78 41.92
C ARG A 18 -13.98 31.76 40.43
N GLU A 19 -12.95 32.50 40.01
CA GLU A 19 -12.47 32.53 38.62
C GLU A 19 -11.98 31.15 38.15
N GLU A 20 -11.35 30.38 39.04
CA GLU A 20 -10.92 29.01 38.76
C GLU A 20 -12.10 28.06 38.50
N ARG A 21 -13.12 28.07 39.37
CA ARG A 21 -14.36 27.28 39.14
C ARG A 21 -15.09 27.70 37.86
N GLU A 22 -15.08 28.99 37.54
CA GLU A 22 -15.73 29.50 36.33
C GLU A 22 -14.99 29.05 35.07
N ARG A 23 -13.65 29.01 35.10
CA ARG A 23 -12.84 28.41 34.03
C ARG A 23 -13.08 26.92 33.89
N GLU A 24 -13.10 26.19 35.01
CA GLU A 24 -13.38 24.76 35.03
C GLU A 24 -14.77 24.45 34.44
N ASN A 25 -15.80 25.20 34.87
CA ASN A 25 -17.15 25.04 34.35
C ASN A 25 -17.26 25.37 32.85
N ARG A 26 -16.46 26.33 32.35
CA ARG A 26 -16.41 26.67 30.92
C ARG A 26 -15.80 25.56 30.06
N VAL A 27 -14.94 24.71 30.63
CA VAL A 27 -14.33 23.57 29.94
C VAL A 27 -15.19 22.31 30.07
N VAL A 28 -15.79 22.08 31.24
CA VAL A 28 -16.54 20.85 31.55
C VAL A 28 -17.98 20.89 31.01
N ALA A 29 -18.64 22.06 30.98
CA ALA A 29 -20.02 22.15 30.50
C ALA A 29 -20.21 21.75 29.03
N PRO A 30 -19.33 22.13 28.08
CA PRO A 30 -19.44 21.66 26.69
C PRO A 30 -19.22 20.16 26.52
N LEU A 31 -18.38 19.54 27.36
CA LEU A 31 -18.13 18.10 27.31
C LEU A 31 -19.36 17.30 27.76
N ARG A 32 -20.06 17.77 28.80
CA ARG A 32 -21.32 17.16 29.24
C ARG A 32 -22.43 17.27 28.19
N GLN A 33 -22.52 18.42 27.51
CA GLN A 33 -23.48 18.59 26.41
C GLN A 33 -23.15 17.68 25.22
N ALA A 34 -21.87 17.44 24.94
CA ALA A 34 -21.47 16.51 23.88
C ALA A 34 -21.79 15.05 24.24
N GLU A 35 -21.60 14.65 25.50
CA GLU A 35 -21.97 13.30 25.97
C GLU A 35 -23.48 13.04 25.90
N GLU A 36 -24.32 14.03 26.25
CA GLU A 36 -25.78 13.92 26.10
C GLU A 36 -26.19 13.76 24.63
N THR A 37 -25.60 14.53 23.71
CA THR A 37 -25.92 14.40 22.27
C THR A 37 -25.44 13.11 21.60
N ILE A 38 -24.48 12.41 22.21
CA ILE A 38 -24.03 11.09 21.71
C ILE A 38 -25.03 10.02 22.13
N ALA A 39 -25.54 10.08 23.37
CA ALA A 39 -26.55 9.14 23.85
C ALA A 39 -27.85 9.20 23.05
N ASP A 40 -28.32 10.40 22.68
CA ASP A 40 -29.53 10.56 21.86
C ASP A 40 -29.37 9.98 20.43
N ARG A 41 -28.13 9.91 19.93
CA ARG A 41 -27.82 9.42 18.57
C ARG A 41 -27.71 7.89 18.53
N ASP A 42 -27.26 7.28 19.62
CA ASP A 42 -27.19 5.83 19.76
C ASP A 42 -28.59 5.21 19.85
N GLU A 43 -29.58 5.91 20.45
CA GLU A 43 -30.98 5.46 20.48
C GLU A 43 -31.67 5.51 19.09
N GLU A 44 -31.32 6.47 18.23
CA GLU A 44 -31.82 6.51 16.84
C GLU A 44 -31.20 5.40 15.96
N GLU A 45 -29.91 5.08 16.15
CA GLU A 45 -29.17 4.08 15.36
C GLU A 45 -29.55 2.62 15.72
N GLU A 46 -30.03 2.37 16.95
CA GLU A 46 -30.62 1.08 17.34
C GLU A 46 -32.01 0.85 16.71
N GLY A 47 -32.83 1.89 16.57
CA GLY A 47 -34.16 1.80 15.93
C GLY A 47 -34.09 1.55 14.42
N GLU A 48 -33.08 2.11 13.73
CA GLU A 48 -32.87 1.88 12.29
C GLU A 48 -32.37 0.45 12.01
N GLN A 49 -31.52 -0.11 12.88
CA GLN A 49 -31.03 -1.49 12.74
C GLN A 49 -32.10 -2.56 13.00
N GLU A 50 -33.08 -2.31 13.86
CA GLU A 50 -34.20 -3.25 14.06
C GLU A 50 -35.13 -3.31 12.83
N MET A 51 -35.34 -2.18 12.16
CA MET A 51 -36.17 -2.11 10.94
C MET A 51 -35.50 -2.80 9.74
N GLU A 52 -34.19 -2.61 9.53
CA GLU A 52 -33.45 -3.29 8.46
C GLU A 52 -33.39 -4.82 8.68
N LYS A 53 -33.45 -5.28 9.93
CA LYS A 53 -33.45 -6.71 10.24
C LYS A 53 -34.80 -7.38 9.98
N GLU A 54 -35.91 -6.69 10.23
CA GLU A 54 -37.25 -7.19 9.85
C GLU A 54 -37.46 -7.22 8.32
N GLU A 55 -36.95 -6.23 7.58
CA GLU A 55 -37.01 -6.25 6.11
C GLU A 55 -36.12 -7.36 5.51
N GLY A 56 -34.93 -7.59 6.07
CA GLY A 56 -34.03 -8.67 5.63
C GLY A 56 -34.54 -10.08 5.95
N GLU A 57 -35.31 -10.26 7.02
CA GLU A 57 -35.93 -11.56 7.36
C GLU A 57 -37.12 -11.87 6.45
N GLN A 58 -37.90 -10.86 6.03
CA GLN A 58 -39.00 -11.04 5.07
C GLN A 58 -38.50 -11.33 3.64
N GLU A 59 -37.43 -10.70 3.18
CA GLU A 59 -36.84 -11.01 1.86
C GLU A 59 -36.23 -12.42 1.79
N MET A 60 -35.78 -12.99 2.92
CA MET A 60 -35.19 -14.33 2.97
C MET A 60 -36.26 -15.44 2.90
N GLU A 61 -37.44 -15.23 3.47
CA GLU A 61 -38.57 -16.17 3.33
C GLU A 61 -39.18 -16.15 1.91
N GLU A 62 -39.20 -15.00 1.22
CA GLU A 62 -39.74 -14.92 -0.15
C GLU A 62 -38.76 -15.49 -1.22
N GLU A 63 -37.43 -15.42 -1.00
CA GLU A 63 -36.45 -16.04 -1.92
C GLU A 63 -36.37 -17.58 -1.79
N GLU A 64 -36.81 -18.18 -0.68
CA GLU A 64 -36.74 -19.64 -0.50
C GLU A 64 -37.84 -20.40 -1.27
N GLU A 65 -38.93 -19.73 -1.68
CA GLU A 65 -40.08 -20.40 -2.31
C GLU A 65 -40.00 -20.54 -3.85
N ILE A 66 -39.05 -19.87 -4.55
CA ILE A 66 -38.92 -20.00 -6.02
C ILE A 66 -37.46 -20.11 -6.49
N LYS A 67 -36.81 -21.25 -6.29
CA LYS A 67 -35.67 -21.64 -7.13
C LYS A 67 -35.48 -23.15 -7.26
N ALA A 68 -36.20 -23.73 -8.23
CA ALA A 68 -35.84 -25.03 -8.77
C ALA A 68 -34.33 -25.04 -9.17
N PRO A 69 -33.56 -26.08 -8.81
CA PRO A 69 -32.13 -26.13 -9.06
C PRO A 69 -31.84 -26.16 -10.57
N LYS A 70 -31.21 -25.11 -11.09
CA LYS A 70 -30.75 -25.07 -12.49
C LYS A 70 -29.71 -26.18 -12.72
N PRO A 71 -29.81 -26.96 -13.81
CA PRO A 71 -28.84 -28.01 -14.12
C PRO A 71 -27.45 -27.39 -14.31
N ARG A 72 -26.47 -27.87 -13.52
CA ARG A 72 -25.07 -27.43 -13.62
C ARG A 72 -24.52 -27.85 -14.98
N ARG A 73 -24.14 -26.87 -15.81
CA ARG A 73 -23.47 -27.15 -17.08
C ARG A 73 -22.11 -27.81 -16.79
N PRO A 74 -21.72 -28.83 -17.56
CA PRO A 74 -20.43 -29.49 -17.38
C PRO A 74 -19.29 -28.48 -17.52
N ALA A 75 -18.26 -28.64 -16.69
CA ALA A 75 -17.09 -27.77 -16.70
C ALA A 75 -16.40 -27.82 -18.08
N LYS A 76 -16.24 -26.66 -18.71
CA LYS A 76 -15.58 -26.53 -20.01
C LYS A 76 -14.14 -27.02 -19.92
N THR A 77 -13.73 -27.81 -20.90
CA THR A 77 -12.35 -28.28 -20.98
C THR A 77 -11.39 -27.12 -21.29
N SER A 78 -10.10 -27.29 -20.99
CA SER A 78 -9.05 -26.32 -21.35
C SER A 78 -9.10 -25.93 -22.84
N ALA A 79 -9.25 -26.93 -23.72
CA ALA A 79 -9.32 -26.72 -25.17
C ALA A 79 -10.54 -25.89 -25.60
N GLU A 80 -11.66 -26.04 -24.89
CA GLU A 80 -12.90 -25.30 -25.17
C GLU A 80 -12.76 -23.83 -24.74
N ARG A 81 -12.14 -23.57 -23.59
CA ARG A 81 -11.82 -22.20 -23.13
C ARG A 81 -10.91 -21.45 -24.12
N VAL A 82 -9.90 -22.13 -24.69
CA VAL A 82 -9.00 -21.53 -25.69
C VAL A 82 -9.73 -21.19 -26.99
N ARG A 83 -10.66 -22.04 -27.46
CA ARG A 83 -11.46 -21.76 -28.66
C ARG A 83 -12.35 -20.54 -28.46
N GLU A 84 -13.01 -20.45 -27.30
CA GLU A 84 -13.88 -19.31 -26.98
C GLU A 84 -13.09 -18.00 -26.86
N PHE A 85 -11.90 -18.03 -26.25
CA PHE A 85 -11.01 -16.87 -26.21
C PHE A 85 -10.63 -16.38 -27.62
N ARG A 86 -10.27 -17.31 -28.52
CA ARG A 86 -9.93 -16.97 -29.92
C ARG A 86 -11.13 -16.38 -30.67
N GLN A 87 -12.33 -16.91 -30.46
CA GLN A 87 -13.56 -16.37 -31.06
C GLN A 87 -13.86 -14.95 -30.56
N ARG A 88 -13.73 -14.69 -29.25
CA ARG A 88 -13.91 -13.34 -28.69
C ARG A 88 -12.88 -12.35 -29.24
N LYS A 89 -11.62 -12.75 -29.36
CA LYS A 89 -10.56 -11.95 -30.00
C LYS A 89 -10.88 -11.63 -31.46
N LYS A 90 -11.43 -12.60 -32.20
CA LYS A 90 -11.79 -12.43 -33.62
C LYS A 90 -12.98 -11.47 -33.80
N LEU A 91 -14.02 -11.61 -32.97
CA LEU A 91 -15.18 -10.71 -32.99
C LEU A 91 -14.78 -9.27 -32.63
N LYS A 92 -13.95 -9.09 -31.60
CA LYS A 92 -13.44 -7.76 -31.22
C LYS A 92 -12.62 -7.11 -32.34
N ALA A 93 -11.78 -7.87 -33.03
CA ALA A 93 -11.02 -7.37 -34.18
C ALA A 93 -11.92 -7.01 -35.38
N GLN A 94 -13.03 -7.73 -35.59
CA GLN A 94 -14.01 -7.39 -36.63
C GLN A 94 -14.77 -6.10 -36.27
N GLU A 95 -15.17 -5.95 -35.01
CA GLU A 95 -15.83 -4.73 -34.51
C GLU A 95 -14.91 -3.51 -34.60
N GLU A 96 -13.62 -3.66 -34.28
CA GLU A 96 -12.61 -2.61 -34.42
C GLU A 96 -12.35 -2.24 -35.90
N ALA A 97 -12.41 -3.21 -36.81
CA ALA A 97 -12.28 -2.95 -38.25
C ALA A 97 -13.50 -2.21 -38.82
N GLU A 98 -14.72 -2.54 -38.36
CA GLU A 98 -15.94 -1.83 -38.75
C GLU A 98 -15.99 -0.39 -38.20
N ARG A 99 -15.35 -0.13 -37.04
CA ARG A 99 -15.28 1.21 -36.43
C ARG A 99 -14.20 2.11 -37.05
N GLY A 100 -13.29 1.56 -37.87
CA GLY A 100 -12.14 2.26 -38.46
C GLY A 100 -12.36 2.88 -39.85
N GLY A 101 -13.60 3.00 -40.34
CA GLY A 101 -13.88 3.54 -41.67
C GLY A 101 -13.96 5.06 -41.72
N THR A 102 -12.88 5.75 -42.11
CA THR A 102 -12.80 6.90 -43.06
C THR A 102 -11.51 7.70 -42.86
N VAL A 103 -10.50 7.54 -43.74
CA VAL A 103 -9.89 8.62 -44.55
C VAL A 103 -8.87 8.08 -45.56
N ALA A 104 -9.11 8.47 -46.82
CA ALA A 104 -8.20 8.81 -47.91
C ALA A 104 -7.04 7.88 -48.32
N ALA A 105 -7.12 7.48 -49.59
CA ALA A 105 -6.11 6.81 -50.41
C ALA A 105 -4.88 7.69 -50.73
N GLY A 106 -3.72 7.05 -50.94
CA GLY A 106 -2.50 7.70 -51.41
C GLY A 106 -1.28 6.79 -51.60
N ASN A 107 -1.34 5.90 -52.61
CA ASN A 107 -0.27 5.40 -53.52
C ASN A 107 1.08 4.77 -53.03
N PRO A 108 1.73 3.97 -53.92
CA PRO A 108 2.44 2.74 -53.56
C PRO A 108 3.97 2.84 -53.67
N ALA A 109 4.64 1.73 -53.33
CA ALA A 109 6.05 1.38 -53.56
C ALA A 109 7.00 1.54 -52.36
N ALA A 110 7.17 0.44 -51.63
CA ALA A 110 8.46 0.04 -51.08
C ALA A 110 8.48 -1.49 -51.03
N THR A 111 9.10 -2.10 -52.04
CA THR A 111 9.49 -3.51 -52.06
C THR A 111 10.48 -3.77 -50.94
N VAL A 112 9.99 -4.24 -49.79
CA VAL A 112 10.81 -4.85 -48.76
C VAL A 112 10.71 -6.36 -48.92
N ASN A 113 11.84 -6.95 -49.27
CA ASN A 113 12.06 -8.37 -49.53
C ASN A 113 11.81 -9.15 -48.22
N LEU A 114 10.71 -9.89 -48.16
CA LEU A 114 10.39 -10.81 -47.07
C LEU A 114 10.77 -12.22 -47.55
N GLU A 115 11.95 -12.69 -47.16
CA GLU A 115 12.17 -14.13 -47.11
C GLU A 115 11.44 -14.70 -45.88
N PRO A 116 10.63 -15.75 -46.04
CA PRO A 116 9.98 -16.40 -44.93
C PRO A 116 10.87 -17.48 -44.34
N MET A 117 10.48 -17.93 -43.14
CA MET A 117 10.71 -19.24 -42.52
C MET A 117 11.55 -19.17 -41.23
N PRO A 118 11.59 -20.25 -40.45
CA PRO A 118 10.53 -20.81 -39.62
C PRO A 118 10.94 -20.70 -38.13
N GLY A 119 9.99 -20.81 -37.19
CA GLY A 119 10.37 -21.07 -35.78
C GLY A 119 10.86 -22.52 -35.58
N PRO A 120 11.14 -22.96 -34.35
CA PRO A 120 11.87 -22.32 -33.24
C PRO A 120 12.97 -23.25 -32.65
N SER A 121 13.67 -22.74 -31.62
CA SER A 121 14.29 -23.51 -30.51
C SER A 121 15.50 -24.40 -30.82
N THR A 122 16.69 -23.80 -30.88
CA THR A 122 17.92 -24.18 -30.12
C THR A 122 19.09 -23.39 -30.71
N GLY A 123 19.56 -22.34 -30.02
CA GLY A 123 20.68 -21.51 -30.52
C GLY A 123 21.39 -20.74 -29.39
N PRO A 124 22.70 -20.43 -29.55
CA PRO A 124 23.63 -20.09 -28.47
C PRO A 124 23.58 -18.61 -28.03
N VAL A 125 24.22 -18.38 -26.87
CA VAL A 125 24.43 -17.11 -26.15
C VAL A 125 24.60 -15.91 -27.09
N ARG A 126 23.75 -14.89 -26.93
CA ARG A 126 23.90 -13.61 -27.63
C ARG A 126 24.85 -12.69 -26.86
N PHE A 127 25.94 -12.31 -27.54
CA PHE A 127 26.70 -11.10 -27.23
C PHE A 127 25.88 -9.87 -27.62
N TYR A 128 25.82 -8.88 -26.74
CA TYR A 128 25.26 -7.58 -27.08
C TYR A 128 26.34 -6.68 -27.68
N PRO A 129 26.07 -5.99 -28.80
CA PRO A 129 26.98 -4.98 -29.30
C PRO A 129 27.00 -3.81 -28.31
N ARG A 130 28.21 -3.50 -27.82
CA ARG A 130 28.50 -2.30 -27.04
C ARG A 130 28.39 -1.10 -28.00
N PRO A 131 27.55 -0.09 -27.73
CA PRO A 131 27.58 1.12 -28.53
C PRO A 131 28.88 1.89 -28.24
N ASP A 132 29.66 2.16 -29.29
CA ASP A 132 30.82 3.06 -29.20
C ASP A 132 30.36 4.49 -28.87
N PRO A 133 31.14 5.26 -28.09
CA PRO A 133 30.68 6.51 -27.51
C PRO A 133 31.07 7.71 -28.39
N VAL A 134 30.39 7.97 -29.51
CA VAL A 134 30.67 9.21 -30.27
C VAL A 134 29.42 9.79 -30.95
N GLN A 135 29.13 11.03 -30.54
CA GLN A 135 28.36 12.11 -31.21
C GLN A 135 26.83 12.04 -31.20
N ILE A 136 26.26 12.87 -30.32
CA ILE A 136 24.86 13.33 -30.32
C ILE A 136 24.72 14.45 -31.36
N PRO A 137 23.84 14.33 -32.36
CA PRO A 137 23.21 15.48 -33.00
C PRO A 137 21.83 15.71 -32.36
N SER A 138 21.64 16.94 -31.88
CA SER A 138 20.35 17.47 -31.45
C SER A 138 19.32 17.34 -32.57
N GLY A 139 18.21 16.65 -32.30
CA GLY A 139 17.14 16.47 -33.27
C GLY A 139 15.85 15.94 -32.65
N SER A 140 14.86 16.81 -32.57
CA SER A 140 13.48 16.59 -32.14
C SER A 140 12.79 15.44 -32.89
N GLY A 141 12.11 14.53 -32.17
CA GLY A 141 11.14 13.60 -32.79
C GLY A 141 10.57 12.57 -31.82
N ARG A 142 9.25 12.61 -31.63
CA ARG A 142 8.44 11.70 -30.80
C ARG A 142 8.49 10.25 -31.29
N GLY A 143 8.51 9.30 -30.35
CA GLY A 143 8.23 7.88 -30.59
C GLY A 143 8.01 7.14 -29.28
N THR A 144 6.74 6.99 -28.90
CA THR A 144 6.29 6.19 -27.75
C THR A 144 6.50 4.69 -28.01
N PHE A 145 7.32 4.04 -27.19
CA PHE A 145 7.28 2.59 -26.98
C PHE A 145 6.54 2.33 -25.67
N GLN A 146 5.35 1.75 -25.75
CA GLN A 146 4.67 1.13 -24.61
C GLN A 146 5.29 -0.25 -24.38
N ALA A 147 5.82 -0.46 -23.19
CA ALA A 147 6.04 -1.78 -22.62
C ALA A 147 5.18 -1.87 -21.38
N ASP A 148 4.32 -2.88 -21.39
CA ASP A 148 3.25 -3.09 -20.44
C ASP A 148 3.86 -3.74 -19.19
N SER A 149 3.93 -3.02 -18.08
CA SER A 149 4.29 -3.58 -16.78
C SER A 149 3.15 -3.40 -15.79
N GLU A 150 2.87 -4.51 -15.12
CA GLU A 150 1.67 -4.83 -14.36
C GLU A 150 1.38 -3.87 -13.20
N THR A 151 0.09 -3.58 -13.07
CA THR A 151 -0.68 -2.95 -11.99
C THR A 151 0.00 -2.96 -10.60
N PHE A 152 0.67 -1.86 -10.29
CA PHE A 152 0.91 -1.41 -8.92
C PHE A 152 -0.22 -0.44 -8.55
N LEU A 153 -1.09 -0.84 -7.60
CA LEU A 153 -2.09 0.05 -7.02
C LEU A 153 -1.39 1.01 -6.05
N GLU A 154 -0.82 2.06 -6.63
CA GLU A 154 -0.42 3.26 -5.91
C GLU A 154 -1.61 4.21 -5.87
N THR A 155 -2.01 4.61 -4.65
CA THR A 155 -2.79 5.83 -4.42
C THR A 155 -1.94 7.02 -4.84
N GLY A 156 -1.86 7.25 -6.15
CA GLY A 156 -1.25 8.41 -6.76
C GLY A 156 -2.23 9.56 -6.71
N THR A 157 -1.93 10.58 -5.93
CA THR A 157 -2.45 11.93 -6.17
C THR A 157 -2.13 12.26 -7.63
N THR A 158 -3.15 12.54 -8.41
CA THR A 158 -3.08 12.84 -9.85
C THR A 158 -2.11 13.99 -10.10
N ALA A 159 -0.88 13.67 -10.50
CA ALA A 159 0.05 14.65 -11.01
C ALA A 159 -0.36 15.01 -12.44
N THR A 160 -0.95 16.19 -12.61
CA THR A 160 -1.17 16.81 -13.90
C THR A 160 0.18 16.96 -14.59
N ALA A 161 0.43 16.14 -15.62
CA ALA A 161 1.66 16.13 -16.38
C ALA A 161 1.84 17.46 -17.14
N GLY A 162 2.89 18.22 -16.80
CA GLY A 162 3.28 19.44 -17.53
C GLY A 162 4.12 20.45 -16.73
N GLY A 163 4.17 20.35 -15.39
CA GLY A 163 4.99 21.23 -14.56
C GLY A 163 6.46 20.83 -14.53
N LYS A 164 7.38 21.81 -14.50
CA LYS A 164 8.79 21.55 -14.15
C LYS A 164 8.85 20.95 -12.74
N PRO A 165 9.69 19.93 -12.48
CA PRO A 165 9.82 19.35 -11.15
C PRO A 165 10.32 20.42 -10.18
N ASP A 166 9.65 20.52 -9.04
CA ASP A 166 10.05 21.41 -7.95
C ASP A 166 11.19 20.77 -7.16
N CYS A 167 12.42 21.12 -7.53
CA CYS A 167 13.63 20.58 -6.90
C CYS A 167 13.71 20.92 -5.41
N ALA A 168 13.24 22.11 -4.99
CA ALA A 168 13.29 22.50 -3.58
C ALA A 168 12.37 21.62 -2.73
N LYS A 169 11.16 21.32 -3.23
CA LYS A 169 10.25 20.38 -2.57
C LYS A 169 10.83 18.96 -2.54
N ALA A 170 11.50 18.53 -3.61
CA ALA A 170 12.17 17.24 -3.65
C ALA A 170 13.30 17.14 -2.62
N ASP A 171 14.14 18.16 -2.49
CA ASP A 171 15.24 18.21 -1.51
C ASP A 171 14.72 18.15 -0.08
N ILE A 172 13.68 18.92 0.25
CA ILE A 172 13.04 18.88 1.57
C ILE A 172 12.47 17.48 1.85
N ALA A 173 11.81 16.86 0.87
CA ALA A 173 11.27 15.51 1.02
C ALA A 173 12.37 14.46 1.21
N PHE A 174 13.50 14.61 0.52
CA PHE A 174 14.66 13.75 0.67
C PHE A 174 15.26 13.87 2.07
N HIS A 175 15.54 15.10 2.53
CA HIS A 175 16.09 15.34 3.86
C HIS A 175 15.19 14.74 4.95
N LYS A 176 13.89 15.02 4.89
CA LYS A 176 12.92 14.48 5.85
C LYS A 176 12.88 12.95 5.89
N LYS A 177 12.94 12.29 4.73
CA LYS A 177 12.80 10.83 4.63
C LYS A 177 14.10 10.08 4.90
N PHE A 178 15.24 10.67 4.58
CA PHE A 178 16.52 9.97 4.53
C PHE A 178 17.55 10.51 5.54
N THR A 179 17.61 11.84 5.73
CA THR A 179 18.61 12.45 6.64
C THR A 179 18.06 12.56 8.06
N ASP A 180 16.84 13.07 8.21
CA ASP A 180 16.23 13.33 9.52
C ASP A 180 15.56 12.08 10.11
N ASN A 181 15.35 11.06 9.28
CA ASN A 181 14.73 9.81 9.66
C ASN A 181 15.81 8.84 10.14
N LYS A 182 15.69 8.36 11.39
CA LYS A 182 16.66 7.45 11.97
C LYS A 182 16.62 6.09 11.25
N LEU A 183 17.74 5.71 10.64
CA LEU A 183 17.95 4.35 10.11
C LEU A 183 18.38 3.42 11.24
N GLY A 184 18.00 2.14 11.16
CA GLY A 184 18.47 1.10 12.07
C GLY A 184 17.39 0.53 13.00
N ASP A 185 16.15 0.99 12.90
CA ASP A 185 15.03 0.30 13.53
C ASP A 185 14.69 -0.94 12.70
N TYR A 186 14.06 -1.95 13.30
CA TYR A 186 13.75 -3.20 12.61
C TYR A 186 12.27 -3.55 12.70
N CYS A 187 11.81 -4.32 11.71
CA CYS A 187 10.49 -4.92 11.73
C CYS A 187 10.49 -6.15 12.65
N ASN A 188 9.59 -6.21 13.63
CA ASN A 188 9.50 -7.35 14.57
C ASN A 188 9.06 -8.67 13.91
N VAL A 189 8.53 -8.63 12.68
CA VAL A 189 8.02 -9.82 11.98
C VAL A 189 9.03 -10.41 11.00
N CYS A 190 9.82 -9.58 10.31
CA CYS A 190 10.79 -10.04 9.31
C CYS A 190 12.25 -9.67 9.63
N GLU A 191 12.51 -9.06 10.79
CA GLU A 191 13.83 -8.65 11.30
C GLU A 191 14.67 -7.76 10.36
N ARG A 192 14.09 -7.25 9.28
CA ARG A 192 14.78 -6.34 8.36
C ARG A 192 14.84 -4.94 8.93
N ILE A 193 15.92 -4.25 8.56
CA ILE A 193 16.20 -2.88 8.96
C ILE A 193 15.39 -1.91 8.09
N TRP A 194 14.80 -0.92 8.74
CA TRP A 194 14.02 0.15 8.15
C TRP A 194 14.35 1.47 8.83
N PHE A 195 13.85 2.55 8.24
CA PHE A 195 13.79 3.81 8.95
C PHE A 195 12.63 3.81 9.95
N SER A 196 12.81 4.51 11.08
CA SER A 196 11.81 4.60 12.15
C SER A 196 10.41 5.00 11.65
N ASN A 197 10.35 5.98 10.73
CA ASN A 197 9.07 6.49 10.22
C ASN A 197 8.40 5.57 9.19
N ASP A 198 9.12 4.58 8.66
CA ASP A 198 8.58 3.63 7.67
C ASP A 198 7.93 2.40 8.34
N LEU A 199 8.10 2.30 9.66
CA LEU A 199 7.49 1.27 10.47
C LEU A 199 6.13 1.74 11.02
N ARG A 200 5.18 0.80 11.07
CA ARG A 200 3.83 1.03 11.62
C ARG A 200 3.62 0.15 12.84
N SER A 201 2.81 0.62 13.78
CA SER A 201 2.29 -0.24 14.84
C SER A 201 1.39 -1.31 14.24
N ILE A 202 1.47 -2.52 14.80
CA ILE A 202 0.57 -3.62 14.42
C ILE A 202 -0.88 -3.31 14.82
N THR A 203 -1.85 -3.76 14.01
CA THR A 203 -3.27 -3.72 14.36
C THR A 203 -3.63 -4.94 15.24
N SER A 204 -4.73 -4.85 15.99
CA SER A 204 -5.19 -5.98 16.83
C SER A 204 -5.38 -7.26 16.01
N ASP A 205 -6.06 -7.16 14.86
CA ASP A 205 -6.30 -8.32 13.98
C ASP A 205 -5.02 -8.91 13.40
N GLY A 206 -4.09 -8.05 12.96
CA GLY A 206 -2.79 -8.50 12.48
C GLY A 206 -1.96 -9.17 13.58
N GLY A 207 -2.11 -8.68 14.81
CA GLY A 207 -1.53 -9.28 16.00
C GLY A 207 -2.05 -10.70 16.26
N ARG A 208 -3.36 -10.89 16.17
CA ARG A 208 -3.99 -12.21 16.31
C ARG A 208 -3.45 -13.23 15.31
N VAL A 209 -3.28 -12.85 14.04
CA VAL A 209 -2.72 -13.74 13.00
C VAL A 209 -1.34 -14.28 13.39
N LEU A 210 -0.50 -13.45 14.01
CA LEU A 210 0.84 -13.86 14.43
C LEU A 210 0.83 -14.74 15.68
N VAL A 211 -0.05 -14.46 16.65
CA VAL A 211 -0.20 -15.25 17.87
C VAL A 211 -0.84 -16.61 17.55
N GLU A 212 -1.88 -16.64 16.72
CA GLU A 212 -2.54 -17.87 16.26
C GLU A 212 -1.59 -18.77 15.45
N ALA A 213 -0.62 -18.19 14.74
CA ALA A 213 0.45 -18.95 14.08
C ALA A 213 1.42 -19.64 15.05
N GLY A 214 1.33 -19.36 16.36
CA GLY A 214 2.06 -20.07 17.41
C GLY A 214 3.54 -19.71 17.54
N HIS A 215 4.02 -18.70 16.82
CA HIS A 215 5.43 -18.29 16.84
C HIS A 215 5.71 -17.07 17.74
N PHE A 216 4.67 -16.36 18.17
CA PHE A 216 4.79 -15.16 19.00
C PHE A 216 3.87 -15.28 20.21
N GLU A 217 4.43 -15.17 21.41
CA GLU A 217 3.64 -15.19 22.67
C GLU A 217 2.86 -13.88 22.87
N SER A 218 3.44 -12.76 22.42
CA SER A 218 2.83 -11.43 22.49
C SER A 218 3.33 -10.56 21.35
N VAL A 219 2.46 -9.64 20.91
CA VAL A 219 2.72 -8.66 19.84
C VAL A 219 2.67 -7.22 20.36
N ALA A 220 2.64 -7.04 21.68
CA ALA A 220 2.58 -5.72 22.30
C ALA A 220 3.82 -4.88 21.93
N GLY A 221 3.58 -3.69 21.38
CA GLY A 221 4.66 -2.77 20.96
C GLY A 221 5.36 -3.15 19.65
N PHE A 222 4.87 -4.15 18.92
CA PHE A 222 5.46 -4.54 17.64
C PHE A 222 5.35 -3.41 16.61
N LYS A 223 6.47 -3.15 15.95
CA LYS A 223 6.59 -2.30 14.78
C LYS A 223 6.86 -3.15 13.56
N VAL A 224 6.09 -2.92 12.50
CA VAL A 224 6.09 -3.72 11.28
C VAL A 224 6.32 -2.85 10.06
N CYS A 225 7.08 -3.36 9.09
CA CYS A 225 7.24 -2.68 7.81
C CYS A 225 5.96 -2.73 6.98
N GLN A 226 5.85 -1.86 5.99
CA GLN A 226 4.66 -1.75 5.13
C GLN A 226 4.25 -3.10 4.50
N THR A 227 5.21 -3.89 4.04
CA THR A 227 4.93 -5.20 3.43
C THR A 227 4.32 -6.18 4.42
N CYS A 228 4.90 -6.31 5.62
CA CYS A 228 4.38 -7.19 6.65
C CYS A 228 3.00 -6.71 7.12
N HIS A 229 2.86 -5.42 7.35
CA HIS A 229 1.60 -4.80 7.74
C HIS A 229 0.47 -5.09 6.73
N ASN A 230 0.75 -5.02 5.42
CA ASN A 230 -0.24 -5.34 4.39
C ASN A 230 -0.64 -6.82 4.40
N SER A 231 0.31 -7.75 4.56
CA SER A 231 0.00 -9.18 4.68
C SER A 231 -0.87 -9.47 5.91
N LEU A 232 -0.53 -8.86 7.05
CA LEU A 232 -1.25 -9.03 8.30
C LEU A 232 -2.68 -8.47 8.23
N ARG A 233 -2.87 -7.31 7.60
CA ARG A 233 -4.22 -6.79 7.32
C ARG A 233 -5.05 -7.72 6.45
N ASN A 234 -4.41 -8.51 5.59
CA ASN A 234 -5.09 -9.51 4.75
C ASN A 234 -5.29 -10.85 5.47
N GLY A 235 -5.05 -10.93 6.78
CA GLY A 235 -5.20 -12.16 7.56
C GLY A 235 -4.11 -13.21 7.29
N LYS A 236 -2.97 -12.83 6.72
CA LYS A 236 -1.90 -13.76 6.31
C LYS A 236 -0.60 -13.48 7.03
N VAL A 237 0.07 -14.55 7.46
CA VAL A 237 1.46 -14.47 7.92
C VAL A 237 2.35 -14.07 6.73
N PRO A 238 3.20 -13.03 6.85
CA PRO A 238 4.09 -12.61 5.76
C PRO A 238 5.04 -13.74 5.34
N THR A 239 5.27 -13.90 4.03
CA THR A 239 6.14 -14.98 3.51
C THR A 239 7.54 -14.96 4.10
N LEU A 240 8.11 -13.76 4.27
CA LEU A 240 9.48 -13.54 4.77
C LEU A 240 9.50 -13.30 6.29
N SER A 241 8.50 -13.82 7.00
CA SER A 241 8.40 -13.76 8.45
C SER A 241 9.43 -14.69 9.11
N THR A 242 9.91 -14.30 10.28
CA THR A 242 10.75 -15.15 11.15
C THR A 242 10.04 -16.45 11.52
N SER A 243 8.70 -16.41 11.65
CA SER A 243 7.87 -17.60 11.86
C SER A 243 7.95 -18.64 10.75
N ASN A 244 8.38 -18.23 9.55
CA ASN A 244 8.60 -19.13 8.43
C ASN A 244 10.07 -19.57 8.31
N GLY A 245 10.90 -19.32 9.34
CA GLY A 245 12.32 -19.65 9.36
C GLY A 245 13.23 -18.62 8.68
N PHE A 246 12.72 -17.44 8.32
CA PHE A 246 13.55 -16.33 7.80
C PHE A 246 14.15 -15.53 8.95
N THR A 247 14.94 -16.18 9.80
CA THR A 247 15.70 -15.55 10.88
C THR A 247 17.18 -15.45 10.50
N TYR A 248 17.90 -14.51 11.10
CA TYR A 248 19.36 -14.52 10.99
C TYR A 248 19.93 -15.74 11.72
N PRO A 249 20.94 -16.41 11.16
CA PRO A 249 21.62 -17.48 11.86
C PRO A 249 22.30 -16.94 13.12
N GLU A 250 22.41 -17.78 14.15
CA GLU A 250 23.15 -17.43 15.35
C GLU A 250 24.60 -17.06 15.00
N LYS A 251 25.10 -15.99 15.62
CA LYS A 251 26.47 -15.56 15.41
C LYS A 251 27.41 -16.67 15.88
N PRO A 252 28.30 -17.20 15.02
CA PRO A 252 29.18 -18.29 15.41
C PRO A 252 30.18 -17.82 16.47
N ALA A 253 30.41 -18.64 17.50
CA ALA A 253 31.29 -18.31 18.63
C ALA A 253 32.76 -18.07 18.21
N ASN A 254 33.19 -18.69 17.11
CA ASN A 254 34.57 -18.68 16.64
C ASN A 254 34.87 -17.52 15.67
N LEU A 255 33.99 -16.52 15.57
CA LEU A 255 34.21 -15.39 14.69
C LEU A 255 35.29 -14.46 15.30
N PRO A 256 36.40 -14.17 14.59
CA PRO A 256 37.38 -13.21 15.07
C PRO A 256 36.71 -11.83 15.27
N PRO A 257 37.18 -11.02 16.25
CA PRO A 257 36.70 -9.66 16.40
C PRO A 257 36.98 -8.89 15.10
N LEU A 258 35.94 -8.25 14.57
CA LEU A 258 36.04 -7.39 13.40
C LEU A 258 36.66 -6.07 13.84
N ASP A 259 37.87 -5.79 13.36
CA ASP A 259 38.43 -4.45 13.46
C ASP A 259 37.77 -3.54 12.40
N PRO A 260 37.77 -2.21 12.59
CA PRO A 260 37.11 -1.29 11.65
C PRO A 260 37.65 -1.38 10.21
N ILE A 261 38.88 -1.87 10.05
CA ILE A 261 39.52 -2.07 8.74
C ILE A 261 38.95 -3.31 8.06
N THR A 262 38.89 -4.47 8.75
CA THR A 262 38.28 -5.68 8.21
C THR A 262 36.81 -5.44 7.90
N GLU A 263 36.04 -4.79 8.77
CA GLU A 263 34.64 -4.45 8.49
C GLU A 263 34.47 -3.70 7.15
N ARG A 264 35.33 -2.72 6.87
CA ARG A 264 35.36 -1.99 5.58
C ARG A 264 35.82 -2.82 4.38
N LEU A 265 36.57 -3.90 4.61
CA LEU A 265 37.04 -4.80 3.56
C LEU A 265 35.96 -5.81 3.13
N ILE A 266 35.11 -6.24 4.05
CA ILE A 266 34.02 -7.21 3.80
C ILE A 266 32.67 -6.55 3.54
N ALA A 267 32.51 -5.25 3.84
CA ALA A 267 31.34 -4.50 3.45
C ALA A 267 31.15 -4.54 1.92
N PRO A 268 29.93 -4.79 1.41
CA PRO A 268 29.65 -4.76 -0.02
C PRO A 268 30.11 -3.44 -0.63
N ARG A 269 31.12 -3.50 -1.50
CA ARG A 269 31.57 -2.33 -2.25
C ARG A 269 30.65 -2.16 -3.44
N LEU A 270 30.03 -0.98 -3.56
CA LEU A 270 29.36 -0.61 -4.79
C LEU A 270 30.41 -0.59 -5.90
N PRO A 271 30.26 -1.39 -6.97
CA PRO A 271 31.12 -1.27 -8.13
C PRO A 271 30.93 0.13 -8.71
N TRP A 272 32.05 0.81 -8.92
CA TRP A 272 32.15 2.10 -9.59
C TRP A 272 31.67 2.04 -11.04
#